data_AF-A0A068NLD4-F1
#
_entry.id   AF-A0A068NLD4-F1
#
_cell.length_a   1.000
_cell.length_b   1.000
_cell.length_c   1.000
_cell.angle_alpha   90.00
_cell.angle_beta   90.00
_cell.angle_gamma   90.00
#
_symmetry.space_group_name_H-M   'P 1'
#
loop_
_entity.id
_entity.type
_entity.pdbx_description
1 polymer ?
#
loop_
_entity_poly.entity_id
_entity_poly.type
_entity_poly.pdbx_seq_one_letter_code
_entity_poly.pdbx_strand_id
1 'polypeptide(L)'
;MADGWIVIKNASGHNLKGVDVAIPLGLFVCVTGVSGSGKSTLVQDTLFPRLMFEVYGTRTVWEPHDSVEGLENFDKVIDIDQSPIGRTPRSNPATYTGTFDMIRELFSMTQDAKIRGYKVGRFSFNVKGGRCEACKGDGVLKIEMVFLPDVYVPCEVCKGKRYNRETMEVKYKGKNISEVLEMTIDDAVEFFRPIPKIFRKLETLQEVGLGYIRMGQPATTLSGGEAQRIKLAAELSKRSTGSTIYILDEPTTGLHFEDVRKLLAVLHRLVDQGNSVLVIEHNLDVIKTADYLIDMGPEGGNGGGTVVGVGTPEELARNERSHTGRYLKEIFQRKNHPYEGTATTREAQFNAPRARTAKSDGAPKRKAAGKRRQTAAT
;
A
#
# COMPACT_ATOMS: atom_id res chain seq x y z
N MET A 1 3.84 -16.61 15.29
CA MET A 1 4.50 -15.32 15.01
C MET A 1 5.80 -15.69 14.35
N ALA A 2 6.15 -15.05 13.23
CA ALA A 2 7.37 -15.40 12.52
C ALA A 2 8.55 -14.84 13.35
N ASP A 3 9.20 -15.69 14.14
CA ASP A 3 10.39 -15.36 14.93
C ASP A 3 11.61 -15.23 14.01
N GLY A 4 11.60 -14.21 13.15
CA GLY A 4 12.63 -13.97 12.15
C GLY A 4 13.18 -12.55 12.19
N TRP A 5 14.37 -12.37 11.64
CA TRP A 5 15.03 -11.08 11.46
C TRP A 5 15.60 -11.03 10.05
N ILE A 6 15.54 -9.86 9.40
CA ILE A 6 16.48 -9.55 8.32
C ILE A 6 17.75 -9.03 8.98
N VAL A 7 18.91 -9.56 8.58
CA VAL A 7 20.20 -9.07 9.06
C VAL A 7 21.03 -8.58 7.89
N ILE A 8 21.31 -7.28 7.87
CA ILE A 8 22.20 -6.65 6.89
C ILE A 8 23.58 -6.56 7.55
N LYS A 9 24.62 -7.03 6.85
CA LYS A 9 26.01 -6.99 7.33
C LYS A 9 26.88 -6.09 6.47
N ASN A 10 27.67 -5.24 7.13
CA ASN A 10 28.67 -4.35 6.55
C ASN A 10 28.15 -3.48 5.38
N ALA A 11 26.94 -2.91 5.48
CA ALA A 11 26.43 -2.01 4.46
C ALA A 11 27.31 -0.75 4.35
N SER A 12 27.82 -0.48 3.15
CA SER A 12 28.86 0.53 2.89
C SER A 12 28.54 1.41 1.67
N GLY A 13 27.29 1.37 1.19
CA GLY A 13 26.78 2.28 0.16
C GLY A 13 26.83 3.74 0.55
N HIS A 14 27.20 4.60 -0.41
CA HIS A 14 27.33 6.04 -0.23
C HIS A 14 28.08 6.46 1.06
N ASN A 15 27.36 6.95 2.07
CA ASN A 15 27.94 7.42 3.33
C ASN A 15 27.84 6.40 4.48
N LEU A 16 27.29 5.20 4.25
CA LEU A 16 27.21 4.15 5.27
C LEU A 16 28.60 3.65 5.67
N LYS A 17 28.84 3.51 6.97
CA LYS A 17 30.16 3.20 7.55
C LYS A 17 30.25 1.74 8.01
N GLY A 18 29.97 0.80 7.11
CA GLY A 18 29.98 -0.63 7.42
C GLY A 18 28.89 -0.99 8.44
N VAL A 19 27.65 -0.65 8.11
CA VAL A 19 26.51 -0.80 9.02
C VAL A 19 26.06 -2.26 9.10
N ASP A 20 26.07 -2.80 10.31
CA ASP A 20 25.39 -4.03 10.68
C ASP A 20 24.05 -3.69 11.36
N VAL A 21 22.95 -4.21 10.84
CA VAL A 21 21.62 -3.94 11.40
C VAL A 21 20.69 -5.13 11.26
N ALA A 22 19.89 -5.37 12.30
CA ALA A 22 18.86 -6.39 12.32
C ALA A 22 17.47 -5.73 12.34
N ILE A 23 16.57 -6.19 11.47
CA ILE A 23 15.19 -5.71 11.31
C ILE A 23 14.24 -6.85 11.70
N PRO A 24 13.42 -6.70 12.75
CA PRO A 24 12.52 -7.76 13.18
C PRO A 24 11.35 -7.92 12.21
N LEU A 25 10.90 -9.17 12.02
CA LEU A 25 9.79 -9.49 11.14
C LEU A 25 8.44 -9.43 11.86
N GLY A 26 7.37 -9.18 11.09
CA GLY A 26 6.00 -9.15 11.58
C GLY A 26 5.69 -7.98 12.51
N LEU A 27 6.49 -6.92 12.45
CA LEU A 27 6.36 -5.71 13.26
C LEU A 27 6.24 -4.46 12.38
N PHE A 28 5.75 -3.37 13.00
CA PHE A 28 5.83 -2.01 12.45
C PHE A 28 7.19 -1.39 12.80
N VAL A 29 8.11 -1.38 11.84
CA VAL A 29 9.48 -0.90 12.02
C VAL A 29 9.65 0.47 11.37
N CYS A 30 10.22 1.43 12.10
CA CYS A 30 10.59 2.73 11.54
C CYS A 30 12.11 2.93 11.50
N VAL A 31 12.60 3.39 10.35
CA VAL A 31 13.97 3.88 10.17
C VAL A 31 13.95 5.41 10.28
N THR A 32 14.62 5.93 11.30
CA THR A 32 14.62 7.35 11.67
C THR A 32 16.02 7.95 11.54
N GLY A 33 16.12 9.26 11.76
CA GLY A 33 17.37 9.99 11.69
C GLY A 33 17.30 11.27 10.86
N VAL A 34 18.30 12.14 11.01
CA VAL A 34 18.37 13.43 10.29
C VAL A 34 18.46 13.25 8.76
N SER A 35 18.14 14.29 8.00
CA SER A 35 18.28 14.24 6.54
C SER A 35 19.74 13.98 6.15
N GLY A 36 19.95 13.09 5.17
CA GLY A 36 21.29 12.66 4.75
C GLY A 36 22.00 11.69 5.70
N SER A 37 21.34 11.14 6.73
CA SER A 37 21.98 10.17 7.65
C SER A 37 22.23 8.78 7.05
N GLY A 38 21.65 8.47 5.88
CA GLY A 38 21.78 7.19 5.19
C GLY A 38 20.54 6.29 5.21
N LYS A 39 19.37 6.79 5.66
CA LYS A 39 18.11 6.00 5.74
C LYS A 39 17.70 5.39 4.40
N SER A 40 17.56 6.21 3.36
CA SER A 40 17.18 5.75 2.01
C SER A 40 18.24 4.83 1.41
N THR A 41 19.53 5.12 1.62
CA THR A 41 20.61 4.23 1.18
C THR A 41 20.53 2.84 1.81
N LEU A 42 20.24 2.77 3.11
CA LEU A 42 20.09 1.49 3.81
C LEU A 42 18.86 0.72 3.34
N VAL A 43 17.72 1.40 3.20
CA VAL A 43 16.43 0.74 2.93
C VAL A 43 16.15 0.59 1.43
N GLN A 44 16.17 1.68 0.68
CA GLN A 44 15.79 1.73 -0.74
C GLN A 44 16.91 1.28 -1.68
N ASP A 45 18.18 1.59 -1.37
CA ASP A 45 19.29 1.29 -2.28
C ASP A 45 20.04 -0.01 -1.92
N THR A 46 19.95 -0.46 -0.66
CA THR A 46 20.61 -1.70 -0.18
C THR A 46 19.59 -2.83 0.02
N LEU A 47 18.63 -2.66 0.94
CA LEU A 47 17.71 -3.74 1.33
C LEU A 47 16.68 -4.08 0.23
N PHE A 48 15.99 -3.07 -0.29
CA PHE A 48 14.91 -3.27 -1.26
C PHE A 48 15.36 -4.00 -2.54
N PRO A 49 16.47 -3.63 -3.22
CA PRO A 49 16.89 -4.32 -4.43
C PRO A 49 17.34 -5.77 -4.16
N ARG A 50 17.84 -6.05 -2.94
CA ARG A 50 18.17 -7.41 -2.50
C ARG A 50 16.93 -8.27 -2.27
N LEU A 51 15.92 -7.72 -1.61
CA LEU A 51 14.60 -8.34 -1.46
C LEU A 51 13.97 -8.63 -2.84
N MET A 52 14.01 -7.67 -3.76
CA MET A 52 13.48 -7.83 -5.11
C MET A 52 14.23 -8.92 -5.90
N PHE A 53 15.56 -9.00 -5.77
CA PHE A 53 16.34 -10.08 -6.36
C PHE A 53 15.97 -11.45 -5.78
N GLU A 54 15.87 -11.58 -4.45
CA GLU A 54 15.57 -12.86 -3.81
C GLU A 54 14.17 -13.37 -4.18
N VAL A 55 13.16 -12.50 -4.09
CA VAL A 55 11.76 -12.90 -4.25
C VAL A 55 11.33 -12.99 -5.72
N TYR A 56 11.85 -12.12 -6.58
CA TYR A 56 11.41 -12.01 -7.98
C TYR A 56 12.51 -12.24 -9.02
N GLY A 57 13.77 -12.42 -8.61
CA GLY A 57 14.90 -12.61 -9.53
C GLY A 57 15.29 -11.35 -10.32
N THR A 58 14.89 -10.15 -9.87
CA THR A 58 15.17 -8.91 -10.59
C THR A 58 16.65 -8.54 -10.54
N ARG A 59 17.22 -8.15 -11.69
CA ARG A 59 18.64 -7.75 -11.80
C ARG A 59 18.85 -6.25 -11.55
N THR A 60 18.34 -5.76 -10.43
CA THR A 60 18.60 -4.38 -9.98
C THR A 60 19.98 -4.30 -9.34
N VAL A 61 20.70 -3.20 -9.58
CA VAL A 61 21.95 -2.91 -8.88
C VAL A 61 21.62 -2.55 -7.43
N TRP A 62 22.40 -3.07 -6.49
CA TRP A 62 22.32 -2.72 -5.07
C TRP A 62 23.63 -2.11 -4.61
N GLU A 63 23.55 -1.31 -3.55
CA GLU A 63 24.72 -0.73 -2.92
C GLU A 63 25.60 -1.78 -2.21
N PRO A 64 26.91 -1.54 -2.04
CA PRO A 64 27.85 -2.47 -1.42
C PRO A 64 27.47 -2.89 0.01
N HIS A 65 27.54 -4.19 0.27
CA HIS A 65 27.37 -4.84 1.57
C HIS A 65 27.96 -6.25 1.51
N ASP A 66 28.20 -6.89 2.67
CA ASP A 66 28.76 -8.24 2.70
C ASP A 66 27.67 -9.30 2.49
N SER A 67 26.56 -9.20 3.22
CA SER A 67 25.43 -10.13 3.10
C SER A 67 24.14 -9.53 3.64
N VAL A 68 23.01 -10.07 3.18
CA VAL A 68 21.69 -9.83 3.75
C VAL A 68 21.03 -11.20 3.97
N GLU A 69 20.75 -11.53 5.23
CA GLU A 69 20.19 -12.80 5.68
C GLU A 69 18.71 -12.64 6.03
N GLY A 70 17.92 -13.72 5.96
CA GLY A 70 16.50 -13.74 6.36
C GLY A 70 15.53 -13.23 5.29
N LEU A 71 15.98 -13.14 4.03
CA LEU A 71 15.17 -12.71 2.89
C LEU A 71 14.17 -13.78 2.44
N GLU A 72 14.48 -15.05 2.69
CA GLU A 72 13.65 -16.23 2.38
C GLU A 72 12.32 -16.27 3.14
N ASN A 73 12.15 -15.40 4.14
CA ASN A 73 10.93 -15.30 4.94
C ASN A 73 9.78 -14.58 4.21
N PHE A 74 10.05 -14.00 3.03
CA PHE A 74 9.07 -13.24 2.27
C PHE A 74 8.72 -13.90 0.94
N ASP A 75 7.42 -13.96 0.65
CA ASP A 75 6.91 -14.37 -0.66
C ASP A 75 6.57 -13.19 -1.56
N LYS A 76 6.56 -11.98 -0.99
CA LYS A 76 6.20 -10.75 -1.69
C LYS A 76 6.88 -9.53 -1.07
N VAL A 77 7.41 -8.68 -1.94
CA VAL A 77 8.03 -7.41 -1.60
C VAL A 77 7.25 -6.30 -2.29
N ILE A 78 6.88 -5.26 -1.55
CA ILE A 78 6.10 -4.14 -2.06
C ILE A 78 6.73 -2.84 -1.59
N ASP A 79 7.19 -2.04 -2.55
CA ASP A 79 7.56 -0.65 -2.31
C ASP A 79 6.36 0.27 -2.61
N ILE A 80 6.09 1.18 -1.69
CA ILE A 80 5.01 2.17 -1.78
C ILE A 80 5.64 3.56 -1.68
N ASP A 81 6.13 4.02 -2.82
CA ASP A 81 6.72 5.33 -3.03
C ASP A 81 5.69 6.37 -3.52
N GLN A 82 6.12 7.63 -3.54
CA GLN A 82 5.30 8.76 -4.01
C GLN A 82 5.31 8.93 -5.54
N SER A 83 5.92 8.00 -6.29
CA SER A 83 5.91 8.09 -7.75
C SER A 83 4.48 8.04 -8.32
N PRO A 84 4.20 8.72 -9.44
CA PRO A 84 2.86 8.74 -10.01
C PRO A 84 2.34 7.33 -10.34
N ILE A 85 1.06 7.05 -10.04
CA ILE A 85 0.41 5.78 -10.41
C ILE A 85 0.29 5.56 -11.93
N GLY A 86 0.55 6.60 -12.71
CA GLY A 86 0.64 6.56 -14.16
C GLY A 86 1.02 7.92 -14.74
N ARG A 87 1.62 7.92 -15.92
CA ARG A 87 2.12 9.13 -16.59
C ARG A 87 1.14 9.70 -17.62
N THR A 88 -0.06 9.13 -17.74
CA THR A 88 -1.04 9.52 -18.75
C THR A 88 -2.41 9.75 -18.12
N PRO A 89 -3.28 10.58 -18.74
CA PRO A 89 -4.66 10.78 -18.28
C PRO A 89 -5.53 9.51 -18.28
N ARG A 90 -5.07 8.43 -18.94
CA ARG A 90 -5.76 7.13 -18.97
C ARG A 90 -5.65 6.39 -17.64
N SER A 91 -4.59 6.65 -16.88
CA SER A 91 -4.43 6.13 -15.53
C SER A 91 -5.21 7.00 -14.56
N ASN A 92 -5.94 6.37 -13.65
CA ASN A 92 -6.78 7.00 -12.64
C ASN A 92 -7.05 6.00 -11.51
N PRO A 93 -7.57 6.43 -10.35
CA PRO A 93 -7.82 5.55 -9.21
C PRO A 93 -8.64 4.29 -9.56
N ALA A 94 -9.67 4.43 -10.40
CA ALA A 94 -10.53 3.30 -10.76
C ALA A 94 -9.80 2.25 -11.62
N THR A 95 -8.98 2.69 -12.58
CA THR A 95 -8.16 1.78 -13.40
C THR A 95 -7.04 1.13 -12.59
N TYR A 96 -6.37 1.88 -11.71
CA TYR A 96 -5.24 1.37 -10.93
C TYR A 96 -5.67 0.31 -9.91
N THR A 97 -6.80 0.52 -9.24
CA THR A 97 -7.35 -0.45 -8.27
C THR A 97 -8.03 -1.66 -8.93
N GLY A 98 -8.21 -1.63 -10.27
CA GLY A 98 -8.95 -2.62 -11.03
C GLY A 98 -10.48 -2.57 -10.83
N THR A 99 -10.99 -1.57 -10.12
CA THR A 99 -12.46 -1.40 -9.94
C THR A 99 -13.14 -1.06 -11.25
N PHE A 100 -12.45 -0.36 -12.14
CA PHE A 100 -13.03 0.06 -13.41
C PHE A 100 -13.42 -1.12 -14.31
N ASP A 101 -12.67 -2.21 -14.28
CA ASP A 101 -12.98 -3.41 -15.07
C ASP A 101 -14.30 -4.04 -14.63
N MET A 102 -14.52 -4.11 -13.32
CA MET A 102 -15.77 -4.59 -12.73
C MET A 102 -16.96 -3.67 -13.06
N ILE A 103 -16.73 -2.35 -13.07
CA ILE A 103 -17.75 -1.37 -13.48
C ILE A 103 -18.09 -1.57 -14.96
N ARG A 104 -17.10 -1.75 -15.85
CA ARG A 104 -17.36 -2.00 -17.28
C ARG A 104 -18.16 -3.29 -17.50
N GLU A 105 -17.85 -4.34 -16.76
CA GLU A 105 -18.62 -5.60 -16.78
C GLU A 105 -20.07 -5.34 -16.38
N LEU A 106 -20.29 -4.63 -15.28
CA LEU A 106 -21.63 -4.25 -14.82
C LEU A 106 -22.42 -3.48 -15.89
N PHE A 107 -21.81 -2.46 -16.52
CA PHE A 107 -22.47 -1.69 -17.57
C PHE A 107 -22.83 -2.54 -18.78
N SER A 108 -22.00 -3.52 -19.16
CA SER A 108 -22.30 -4.46 -20.24
C SER A 108 -23.46 -5.41 -19.94
N MET A 109 -23.81 -5.60 -18.66
CA MET A 109 -24.92 -6.46 -18.25
C MET A 109 -26.27 -5.73 -18.20
N THR A 110 -26.29 -4.40 -18.36
CA THR A 110 -27.53 -3.60 -18.40
C THR A 110 -28.41 -3.99 -19.59
N GLN A 111 -29.72 -3.78 -19.47
CA GLN A 111 -30.68 -4.12 -20.52
C GLN A 111 -30.41 -3.33 -21.81
N ASP A 112 -30.15 -2.03 -21.70
CA ASP A 112 -29.83 -1.16 -22.84
C ASP A 112 -28.56 -1.63 -23.56
N ALA A 113 -27.52 -2.01 -22.82
CA ALA A 113 -26.29 -2.55 -23.41
C ALA A 113 -26.54 -3.87 -24.14
N LYS A 114 -27.32 -4.78 -23.54
CA LYS A 114 -27.65 -6.08 -24.15
C LYS A 114 -28.43 -5.94 -25.45
N ILE A 115 -29.46 -5.08 -25.47
CA ILE A 115 -30.27 -4.82 -26.67
C ILE A 115 -29.40 -4.27 -27.81
N ARG A 116 -28.45 -3.39 -27.48
CA ARG A 116 -27.53 -2.79 -28.46
C ARG A 116 -26.32 -3.65 -28.80
N GLY A 117 -26.19 -4.84 -28.21
CA GLY A 117 -25.04 -5.74 -28.41
C GLY A 117 -23.72 -5.20 -27.84
N TYR A 118 -23.76 -4.29 -26.88
CA TYR A 118 -22.57 -3.66 -26.30
C TYR A 118 -21.88 -4.60 -25.31
N LYS A 119 -20.64 -4.95 -25.61
CA LYS A 119 -19.75 -5.74 -24.73
C LYS A 119 -18.94 -4.83 -23.80
N VAL A 120 -18.23 -5.43 -22.85
CA VAL A 120 -17.32 -4.76 -21.89
C VAL A 120 -16.35 -3.77 -22.58
N GLY A 121 -15.89 -4.08 -23.80
CA GLY A 121 -15.02 -3.21 -24.60
C GLY A 121 -15.64 -1.87 -24.98
N ARG A 122 -16.97 -1.78 -25.18
CA ARG A 122 -17.67 -0.53 -25.48
C ARG A 122 -17.48 0.50 -24.36
N PHE A 123 -17.40 0.02 -23.12
CA PHE A 123 -17.29 0.83 -21.92
C PHE A 123 -15.83 1.14 -21.53
N SER A 124 -14.85 0.77 -22.35
CA SER A 124 -13.45 1.12 -22.12
C SER A 124 -13.06 2.33 -22.96
N PHE A 125 -12.58 3.40 -22.31
CA PHE A 125 -12.02 4.55 -23.02
C PHE A 125 -10.66 4.24 -23.68
N ASN A 126 -10.03 3.10 -23.37
CA ASN A 126 -8.74 2.69 -23.93
C ASN A 126 -8.83 2.01 -25.30
N VAL A 127 -10.01 1.56 -25.72
CA VAL A 127 -10.21 0.81 -26.96
C VAL A 127 -11.20 1.51 -27.89
N LYS A 128 -11.04 1.29 -29.20
CA LYS A 128 -11.97 1.82 -30.21
C LYS A 128 -13.37 1.24 -30.01
N GLY A 129 -14.38 2.04 -30.33
CA GLY A 129 -15.79 1.63 -30.32
C GLY A 129 -16.68 2.59 -29.55
N GLY A 130 -16.54 2.65 -28.22
CA GLY A 130 -17.37 3.53 -27.38
C GLY A 130 -16.68 4.81 -26.91
N ARG A 131 -15.35 4.87 -26.97
CA ARG A 131 -14.59 6.07 -26.62
C ARG A 131 -14.85 7.22 -27.59
N CYS A 132 -14.51 8.44 -27.17
CA CYS A 132 -14.42 9.57 -28.06
C CYS A 132 -13.18 9.43 -28.96
N GLU A 133 -13.36 9.36 -30.28
CA GLU A 133 -12.23 9.21 -31.20
C GLU A 133 -11.41 10.50 -31.38
N ALA A 134 -12.01 11.68 -31.14
CA ALA A 134 -11.30 12.96 -31.27
C ALA A 134 -10.13 13.09 -30.27
N CYS A 135 -10.35 12.73 -28.99
CA CYS A 135 -9.30 12.67 -27.96
C CYS A 135 -8.77 11.26 -27.70
N LYS A 136 -9.13 10.27 -28.54
CA LYS A 136 -8.77 8.86 -28.35
C LYS A 136 -9.08 8.30 -26.95
N GLY A 137 -10.12 8.83 -26.30
CA GLY A 137 -10.57 8.45 -24.96
C GLY A 137 -9.92 9.17 -23.79
N ASP A 138 -8.95 10.06 -24.01
CA ASP A 138 -8.24 10.75 -22.93
C ASP A 138 -9.14 11.79 -22.23
N GLY A 139 -10.13 12.33 -22.93
CA GLY A 139 -11.02 13.40 -22.46
C GLY A 139 -10.37 14.79 -22.49
N VAL A 140 -9.05 14.83 -22.60
CA VAL A 140 -8.23 16.03 -22.78
C VAL A 140 -7.36 15.90 -24.02
N LEU A 141 -6.93 17.03 -24.56
CA LEU A 141 -5.93 17.14 -25.62
C LEU A 141 -4.66 17.70 -24.99
N LYS A 142 -3.54 17.03 -25.26
CA LYS A 142 -2.21 17.48 -24.84
C LYS A 142 -1.70 18.49 -25.86
N ILE A 143 -1.41 19.71 -25.41
CA ILE A 143 -0.77 20.75 -26.20
C ILE A 143 0.70 20.80 -25.79
N GLU A 144 1.58 20.46 -26.73
CA GLU A 144 3.02 20.49 -26.50
C GLU A 144 3.53 21.92 -26.61
N MET A 145 4.19 22.37 -25.55
CA MET A 145 4.74 23.71 -25.45
C MET A 145 6.27 23.61 -25.52
N VAL A 146 6.90 24.45 -26.34
CA VAL A 146 8.34 24.31 -26.65
C VAL A 146 9.24 24.53 -25.42
N PHE A 147 8.84 25.41 -24.50
CA PHE A 147 9.64 25.81 -23.33
C PHE A 147 8.89 25.72 -22.00
N LEU A 148 7.62 25.30 -22.04
CA LEU A 148 6.76 25.21 -20.86
C LEU A 148 6.29 23.77 -20.68
N PRO A 149 5.88 23.38 -19.47
CA PRO A 149 5.20 22.11 -19.27
C PRO A 149 3.98 21.99 -20.19
N ASP A 150 3.75 20.78 -20.70
CA ASP A 150 2.63 20.47 -21.56
C ASP A 150 1.29 20.84 -20.89
N VAL A 151 0.38 21.43 -21.67
CA VAL A 151 -0.93 21.85 -21.17
C VAL A 151 -2.01 20.86 -21.63
N TYR A 152 -2.90 20.50 -20.73
CA TYR A 152 -4.04 19.63 -21.03
C TYR A 152 -5.32 20.46 -21.14
N VAL A 153 -5.93 20.48 -22.32
CA VAL A 153 -7.18 21.20 -22.57
C VAL A 153 -8.33 20.22 -22.71
N PRO A 154 -9.51 20.45 -22.10
CA PRO A 154 -10.67 19.59 -22.28
C PRO A 154 -11.01 19.38 -23.76
N CYS A 155 -11.27 18.14 -24.16
CA CYS A 155 -11.66 17.84 -25.54
C CYS A 155 -12.98 18.52 -25.89
N GLU A 156 -13.02 19.29 -26.98
CA GLU A 156 -14.21 20.05 -27.40
C GLU A 156 -15.39 19.15 -27.80
N VAL A 157 -15.11 17.94 -28.30
CA VAL A 157 -16.12 17.00 -28.79
C VAL A 157 -16.86 16.31 -27.65
N CYS A 158 -16.13 15.69 -26.72
CA CYS A 158 -16.74 14.97 -25.60
C CYS A 158 -16.86 15.80 -24.32
N LYS A 159 -16.27 17.00 -24.27
CA LYS A 159 -16.24 17.90 -23.10
C LYS A 159 -15.71 17.20 -21.84
N GLY A 160 -14.61 16.45 -21.98
CA GLY A 160 -14.01 15.70 -20.87
C GLY A 160 -14.63 14.32 -20.62
N LYS A 161 -15.80 13.99 -21.19
CA LYS A 161 -16.54 12.77 -20.87
C LYS A 161 -15.92 11.45 -21.37
N ARG A 162 -14.85 11.49 -22.17
CA ARG A 162 -14.10 10.34 -22.72
C ARG A 162 -14.86 9.39 -23.66
N TYR A 163 -16.19 9.47 -23.75
CA TYR A 163 -17.04 8.57 -24.54
C TYR A 163 -17.82 9.28 -25.64
N ASN A 164 -18.27 8.52 -26.64
CA ASN A 164 -19.24 8.99 -27.62
C ASN A 164 -20.67 8.99 -27.06
N ARG A 165 -21.58 9.68 -27.76
CA ARG A 165 -22.95 9.91 -27.30
C ARG A 165 -23.73 8.61 -27.10
N GLU A 166 -23.58 7.65 -28.01
CA GLU A 166 -24.32 6.39 -27.99
C GLU A 166 -23.94 5.52 -26.78
N THR A 167 -22.68 5.60 -26.33
CA THR A 167 -22.23 4.88 -25.12
C THR A 167 -22.76 5.54 -23.85
N MET A 168 -22.86 6.87 -23.83
CA MET A 168 -23.37 7.63 -22.69
C MET A 168 -24.89 7.50 -22.48
N GLU A 169 -25.63 6.96 -23.44
CA GLU A 169 -27.05 6.66 -23.29
C GLU A 169 -27.31 5.47 -22.37
N VAL A 170 -26.36 4.54 -22.25
CA VAL A 170 -26.49 3.39 -21.35
C VAL A 170 -26.29 3.85 -19.90
N LYS A 171 -27.27 3.55 -19.06
CA LYS A 171 -27.28 3.97 -17.66
C LYS A 171 -27.40 2.78 -16.71
N TYR A 172 -26.73 2.88 -15.57
CA TYR A 172 -26.93 2.04 -14.41
C TYR A 172 -27.40 2.93 -13.26
N LYS A 173 -28.55 2.59 -12.62
CA LYS A 173 -29.21 3.43 -11.60
C LYS A 173 -29.31 4.92 -11.99
N GLY A 174 -29.67 5.18 -13.25
CA GLY A 174 -29.82 6.54 -13.77
C GLY A 174 -28.52 7.28 -14.12
N LYS A 175 -27.34 6.69 -13.90
CA LYS A 175 -26.03 7.29 -14.19
C LYS A 175 -25.33 6.58 -15.35
N ASN A 176 -24.77 7.35 -16.28
CA ASN A 176 -23.92 6.79 -17.35
C ASN A 176 -22.48 6.56 -16.85
N ILE A 177 -21.66 5.88 -17.66
CA ILE A 177 -20.30 5.51 -17.26
C ILE A 177 -19.38 6.72 -17.01
N SER A 178 -19.56 7.82 -17.74
CA SER A 178 -18.78 9.05 -17.50
C SER A 178 -19.19 9.69 -16.17
N GLU A 179 -20.48 9.74 -15.87
CA GLU A 179 -20.99 10.28 -14.60
C GLU A 179 -20.52 9.44 -13.41
N VAL A 180 -20.40 8.12 -13.58
CA VAL A 180 -19.81 7.23 -12.59
C VAL A 180 -18.33 7.58 -12.35
N LEU A 181 -17.54 7.81 -13.41
CA LEU A 181 -16.14 8.23 -13.27
C LEU A 181 -15.98 9.61 -12.61
N GLU A 182 -16.98 10.48 -12.69
CA GLU A 182 -16.97 11.80 -12.04
C GLU A 182 -17.38 11.77 -10.56
N MET A 183 -17.87 10.63 -10.05
CA MET A 183 -18.20 10.49 -8.63
C MET A 183 -16.93 10.55 -7.78
N THR A 184 -17.06 11.15 -6.59
CA THR A 184 -16.06 11.01 -5.53
C THR A 184 -16.02 9.55 -5.05
N ILE A 185 -14.95 9.14 -4.38
CA ILE A 185 -14.88 7.80 -3.79
C ILE A 185 -16.01 7.61 -2.77
N ASP A 186 -16.32 8.62 -1.94
CA ASP A 186 -17.42 8.54 -0.97
C ASP A 186 -18.78 8.27 -1.65
N ASP A 187 -19.11 9.03 -2.69
CA ASP A 187 -20.35 8.84 -3.46
C ASP A 187 -20.37 7.46 -4.13
N ALA A 188 -19.23 7.03 -4.67
CA ALA A 188 -19.11 5.75 -5.35
C ALA A 188 -19.26 4.56 -4.38
N VAL A 189 -18.73 4.67 -3.15
CA VAL A 189 -18.90 3.67 -2.08
C VAL A 189 -20.38 3.47 -1.77
N GLU A 190 -21.15 4.56 -1.62
CA GLU A 190 -22.60 4.47 -1.39
C GLU A 190 -23.33 3.87 -2.61
N PHE A 191 -23.02 4.38 -3.80
CA PHE A 191 -23.67 3.97 -5.04
C PHE A 191 -23.50 2.47 -5.35
N PHE A 192 -22.29 1.94 -5.10
CA PHE A 192 -21.91 0.55 -5.34
C PHE A 192 -22.02 -0.37 -4.11
N ARG A 193 -22.55 0.11 -2.96
CA ARG A 193 -22.80 -0.72 -1.77
C ARG A 193 -23.47 -2.07 -2.06
N PRO A 194 -24.46 -2.18 -2.97
CA PRO A 194 -25.09 -3.47 -3.30
C PRO A 194 -24.21 -4.45 -4.09
N ILE A 195 -23.02 -4.05 -4.54
CA ILE A 195 -22.08 -4.87 -5.33
C ILE A 195 -20.81 -5.09 -4.50
N PRO A 196 -20.73 -6.16 -3.68
CA PRO A 196 -19.65 -6.34 -2.70
C PRO A 196 -18.25 -6.33 -3.30
N LYS A 197 -18.07 -6.82 -4.53
CA LYS A 197 -16.76 -6.85 -5.21
C LYS A 197 -16.22 -5.46 -5.50
N ILE A 198 -17.10 -4.53 -5.92
CA ILE A 198 -16.72 -3.14 -6.22
C ILE A 198 -16.62 -2.36 -4.90
N PHE A 199 -17.64 -2.49 -4.04
CA PHE A 199 -17.71 -1.83 -2.74
C PHE A 199 -16.42 -2.02 -1.91
N ARG A 200 -15.94 -3.26 -1.73
CA ARG A 200 -14.74 -3.52 -0.92
C ARG A 200 -13.48 -2.82 -1.42
N LYS A 201 -13.33 -2.65 -2.74
CA LYS A 201 -12.17 -1.94 -3.31
C LYS A 201 -12.29 -0.42 -3.21
N LEU A 202 -13.51 0.11 -3.20
CA LEU A 202 -13.76 1.54 -2.97
C LEU A 202 -13.64 1.88 -1.48
N GLU A 203 -14.08 0.98 -0.61
CA GLU A 203 -13.94 1.08 0.84
C GLU A 203 -12.46 1.21 1.24
N THR A 204 -11.55 0.44 0.63
CA THR A 204 -10.11 0.60 0.94
C THR A 204 -9.56 1.97 0.54
N LEU A 205 -10.05 2.58 -0.55
CA LEU A 205 -9.69 3.96 -0.92
C LEU A 205 -10.24 4.98 0.10
N GLN A 206 -11.46 4.75 0.60
CA GLN A 206 -12.05 5.60 1.62
C GLN A 206 -11.30 5.48 2.96
N GLU A 207 -10.92 4.27 3.37
CA GLU A 207 -10.20 4.00 4.62
C GLU A 207 -8.82 4.69 4.67
N VAL A 208 -8.12 4.79 3.54
CA VAL A 208 -6.85 5.54 3.44
C VAL A 208 -7.03 7.06 3.35
N GLY A 209 -8.27 7.56 3.43
CA GLY A 209 -8.56 9.00 3.43
C GLY A 209 -8.71 9.63 2.04
N LEU A 210 -8.97 8.84 1.00
CA LEU A 210 -9.17 9.35 -0.37
C LEU A 210 -10.65 9.50 -0.75
N GLY A 211 -11.55 9.69 0.23
CA GLY A 211 -12.98 9.85 -0.01
C GLY A 211 -13.33 10.96 -1.02
N TYR A 212 -12.53 12.04 -1.01
CA TYR A 212 -12.76 13.27 -1.78
C TYR A 212 -12.33 13.21 -3.26
N ILE A 213 -11.43 12.30 -3.65
CA ILE A 213 -10.95 12.25 -5.04
C ILE A 213 -12.00 11.63 -5.96
N ARG A 214 -11.98 11.98 -7.25
CA ARG A 214 -12.89 11.36 -8.23
C ARG A 214 -12.33 10.04 -8.73
N MET A 215 -13.21 9.07 -8.98
CA MET A 215 -12.83 7.74 -9.51
C MET A 215 -12.02 7.84 -10.82
N GLY A 216 -12.40 8.76 -11.71
CA GLY A 216 -11.79 9.01 -13.01
C GLY A 216 -10.72 10.11 -13.02
N GLN A 217 -10.33 10.66 -11.85
CA GLN A 217 -9.35 11.73 -11.75
C GLN A 217 -8.04 11.32 -12.44
N PRO A 218 -7.55 12.09 -13.42
CA PRO A 218 -6.31 11.76 -14.13
C PRO A 218 -5.13 11.58 -13.18
N ALA A 219 -4.31 10.56 -13.39
CA ALA A 219 -3.13 10.30 -12.57
C ALA A 219 -2.12 11.47 -12.60
N THR A 220 -2.07 12.21 -13.71
CA THR A 220 -1.20 13.37 -13.90
C THR A 220 -1.59 14.57 -13.02
N THR A 221 -2.78 14.55 -12.42
CA THR A 221 -3.27 15.62 -11.54
C THR A 221 -3.31 15.20 -10.06
N LEU A 222 -2.80 14.01 -9.73
CA LEU A 222 -2.73 13.53 -8.35
C LEU A 222 -1.44 14.02 -7.69
N SER A 223 -1.52 14.31 -6.39
CA SER A 223 -0.32 14.57 -5.58
C SER A 223 0.47 13.27 -5.33
N GLY A 224 1.74 13.40 -4.93
CA GLY A 224 2.57 12.25 -4.55
C GLY A 224 1.94 11.42 -3.42
N GLY A 225 1.42 12.10 -2.37
CA GLY A 225 0.72 11.43 -1.27
C GLY A 225 -0.63 10.81 -1.65
N GLU A 226 -1.34 11.36 -2.64
CA GLU A 226 -2.53 10.70 -3.20
C GLU A 226 -2.16 9.43 -3.97
N ALA A 227 -1.14 9.52 -4.83
CA ALA A 227 -0.64 8.38 -5.59
C ALA A 227 -0.19 7.24 -4.65
N GLN A 228 0.57 7.57 -3.62
CA GLN A 228 1.03 6.63 -2.60
C GLN A 228 -0.13 5.93 -1.88
N ARG A 229 -1.14 6.68 -1.43
CA ARG A 229 -2.33 6.13 -0.77
C ARG A 229 -3.17 5.24 -1.70
N ILE A 230 -3.24 5.54 -3.00
CA ILE A 230 -3.91 4.67 -3.99
C ILE A 230 -3.16 3.33 -4.13
N LYS A 231 -1.82 3.36 -4.16
CA LYS A 231 -1.00 2.12 -4.17
C LYS A 231 -1.27 1.28 -2.93
N LEU A 232 -1.26 1.91 -1.76
CA LEU A 232 -1.57 1.25 -0.49
C LEU A 232 -2.99 0.64 -0.50
N ALA A 233 -4.00 1.39 -0.92
CA ALA A 233 -5.38 0.90 -1.03
C ALA A 233 -5.53 -0.27 -2.00
N ALA A 234 -4.76 -0.26 -3.10
CA ALA A 234 -4.76 -1.36 -4.06
C ALA A 234 -4.20 -2.65 -3.44
N GLU A 235 -3.14 -2.56 -2.63
CA GLU A 235 -2.56 -3.71 -1.94
C GLU A 235 -3.45 -4.23 -0.81
N LEU A 236 -4.08 -3.35 -0.02
CA LEU A 236 -5.05 -3.75 1.01
C LEU A 236 -6.23 -4.52 0.45
N SER A 237 -6.60 -4.25 -0.81
CA SER A 237 -7.70 -4.95 -1.48
C SER A 237 -7.36 -6.39 -1.88
N LYS A 238 -6.08 -6.77 -1.83
CA LYS A 238 -5.60 -8.12 -2.16
C LYS A 238 -5.62 -8.99 -0.90
N ARG A 239 -5.68 -10.31 -1.09
CA ARG A 239 -5.53 -11.24 0.04
C ARG A 239 -4.08 -11.21 0.50
N SER A 240 -3.86 -10.97 1.78
CA SER A 240 -2.54 -11.08 2.39
C SER A 240 -2.10 -12.56 2.43
N THR A 241 -0.81 -12.78 2.20
CA THR A 241 -0.14 -14.06 2.37
C THR A 241 0.37 -14.26 3.79
N GLY A 242 0.43 -13.18 4.60
CA GLY A 242 1.04 -13.16 5.91
C GLY A 242 2.58 -13.14 5.89
N SER A 243 3.19 -13.10 4.70
CA SER A 243 4.65 -13.13 4.48
C SER A 243 5.08 -12.05 3.49
N THR A 244 4.38 -10.91 3.48
CA THR A 244 4.73 -9.75 2.65
C THR A 244 5.53 -8.73 3.47
N ILE A 245 6.56 -8.12 2.85
CA ILE A 245 7.19 -6.90 3.36
C ILE A 245 6.74 -5.68 2.58
N TYR A 246 6.27 -4.66 3.31
CA TYR A 246 5.91 -3.35 2.79
C TYR A 246 6.99 -2.35 3.16
N ILE A 247 7.55 -1.66 2.18
CA ILE A 247 8.51 -0.58 2.36
C ILE A 247 7.83 0.73 1.96
N LEU A 248 7.84 1.72 2.86
CA LEU A 248 7.25 3.04 2.61
C LEU A 248 8.27 4.13 2.89
N ASP A 249 8.43 5.04 1.93
CA ASP A 249 9.27 6.23 2.09
C ASP A 249 8.41 7.46 2.37
N GLU A 250 8.62 8.05 3.56
CA GLU A 250 7.93 9.23 4.10
C GLU A 250 6.42 9.29 3.76
N PRO A 251 5.63 8.30 4.18
CA PRO A 251 4.23 8.19 3.80
C PRO A 251 3.33 9.28 4.42
N THR A 252 3.84 10.07 5.37
CA THR A 252 3.09 11.19 5.96
C THR A 252 3.36 12.55 5.34
N THR A 253 4.25 12.64 4.34
CA THR A 253 4.58 13.92 3.69
C THR A 253 3.33 14.59 3.10
N GLY A 254 3.05 15.80 3.58
CA GLY A 254 1.90 16.59 3.14
C GLY A 254 0.54 16.13 3.68
N LEU A 255 0.50 15.21 4.64
CA LEU A 255 -0.76 14.76 5.27
C LEU A 255 -1.14 15.59 6.49
N HIS A 256 -2.44 15.83 6.63
CA HIS A 256 -3.03 16.39 7.85
C HIS A 256 -3.03 15.33 8.97
N PHE A 257 -2.98 15.75 10.24
CA PHE A 257 -2.91 14.84 11.40
C PHE A 257 -3.99 13.74 11.40
N GLU A 258 -5.21 14.07 10.98
CA GLU A 258 -6.31 13.10 10.89
C GLU A 258 -6.08 12.04 9.79
N ASP A 259 -5.41 12.40 8.69
CA ASP A 259 -5.07 11.45 7.64
C ASP A 259 -3.87 10.58 8.02
N VAL A 260 -2.92 11.13 8.80
CA VAL A 260 -1.84 10.34 9.44
C VAL A 260 -2.45 9.28 10.35
N ARG A 261 -3.47 9.62 11.15
CA ARG A 261 -4.17 8.67 12.02
C ARG A 261 -4.83 7.53 11.24
N LYS A 262 -5.48 7.84 10.12
CA LYS A 262 -6.10 6.83 9.22
C LYS A 262 -5.04 5.93 8.59
N LEU A 263 -3.95 6.52 8.10
CA LEU A 263 -2.83 5.78 7.54
C LEU A 263 -2.21 4.82 8.56
N LEU A 264 -1.95 5.27 9.79
CA LEU A 264 -1.42 4.41 10.86
C LEU A 264 -2.35 3.23 11.17
N ALA A 265 -3.65 3.46 11.26
CA ALA A 265 -4.63 2.39 11.48
C ALA A 265 -4.57 1.33 10.36
N VAL A 266 -4.32 1.76 9.13
CA VAL A 266 -4.15 0.87 7.98
C VAL A 266 -2.83 0.09 8.05
N LEU A 267 -1.71 0.75 8.38
CA LEU A 267 -0.40 0.10 8.48
C LEU A 267 -0.36 -0.94 9.60
N HIS A 268 -0.94 -0.64 10.78
CA HIS A 268 -1.07 -1.62 11.85
C HIS A 268 -1.94 -2.82 11.44
N ARG A 269 -3.00 -2.60 10.66
CA ARG A 269 -3.82 -3.70 10.14
C ARG A 269 -3.03 -4.62 9.20
N LEU A 270 -2.04 -4.11 8.45
CA LEU A 270 -1.15 -4.94 7.65
C LEU A 270 -0.26 -5.82 8.55
N VAL A 271 0.26 -5.26 9.64
CA VAL A 271 1.08 -5.98 10.62
C VAL A 271 0.26 -7.05 11.35
N ASP A 272 -0.98 -6.74 11.75
CA ASP A 272 -1.91 -7.69 12.38
C ASP A 272 -2.22 -8.91 11.49
N GLN A 273 -2.10 -8.77 10.17
CA GLN A 273 -2.26 -9.85 9.20
C GLN A 273 -1.00 -10.73 9.06
N GLY A 274 0.07 -10.42 9.80
CA GLY A 274 1.35 -11.14 9.80
C GLY A 274 2.43 -10.50 8.91
N ASN A 275 2.11 -9.42 8.19
CA ASN A 275 3.07 -8.77 7.29
C ASN A 275 4.10 -7.95 8.07
N SER A 276 5.24 -7.67 7.45
CA SER A 276 6.24 -6.73 7.98
C SER A 276 6.07 -5.38 7.30
N VAL A 277 6.10 -4.29 8.08
CA VAL A 277 5.97 -2.94 7.54
C VAL A 277 7.19 -2.14 7.98
N LEU A 278 8.00 -1.71 7.01
CA LEU A 278 9.21 -0.93 7.20
C LEU A 278 8.99 0.47 6.63
N VAL A 279 9.13 1.50 7.47
CA VAL A 279 8.84 2.89 7.09
C VAL A 279 10.04 3.78 7.35
N ILE A 280 10.38 4.63 6.38
CA ILE A 280 11.30 5.75 6.59
C ILE A 280 10.44 6.96 6.99
N GLU A 281 10.66 7.50 8.18
CA GLU A 281 9.87 8.63 8.67
C GLU A 281 10.67 9.61 9.52
N HIS A 282 10.18 10.83 9.54
CA HIS A 282 10.61 11.90 10.44
C HIS A 282 9.44 12.43 11.29
N ASN A 283 8.20 12.01 11.00
CA ASN A 283 7.03 12.40 11.77
C ASN A 283 6.95 11.63 13.10
N LEU A 284 7.07 12.36 14.20
CA LEU A 284 7.06 11.80 15.55
C LEU A 284 5.73 11.13 15.93
N ASP A 285 4.61 11.51 15.29
CA ASP A 285 3.32 10.85 15.51
C ASP A 285 3.29 9.42 14.96
N VAL A 286 4.09 9.13 13.94
CA VAL A 286 4.29 7.77 13.42
C VAL A 286 5.35 7.03 14.21
N ILE A 287 6.49 7.67 14.44
CA ILE A 287 7.64 7.04 15.10
C ILE A 287 7.27 6.54 16.50
N LYS A 288 6.42 7.28 17.24
CA LYS A 288 6.00 6.88 18.59
C LYS A 288 5.08 5.65 18.63
N THR A 289 4.49 5.25 17.50
CA THR A 289 3.61 4.06 17.42
C THR A 289 4.30 2.85 16.81
N ALA A 290 5.56 2.98 16.40
CA ALA A 290 6.37 1.88 15.91
C ALA A 290 6.66 0.86 17.02
N ASP A 291 6.71 -0.41 16.66
CA ASP A 291 7.12 -1.48 17.57
C ASP A 291 8.65 -1.51 17.72
N TYR A 292 9.37 -1.11 16.67
CA TYR A 292 10.84 -1.10 16.65
C TYR A 292 11.39 0.06 15.82
N LEU A 293 12.45 0.68 16.31
CA LEU A 293 13.15 1.80 15.68
C LEU A 293 14.58 1.44 15.32
N ILE A 294 15.03 1.99 14.19
CA ILE A 294 16.43 1.99 13.76
C ILE A 294 16.81 3.45 13.49
N ASP A 295 17.59 4.04 14.37
CA ASP A 295 17.98 5.45 14.26
C ASP A 295 19.34 5.61 13.57
N MET A 296 19.34 6.28 12.43
CA MET A 296 20.52 6.53 11.60
C MET A 296 21.08 7.93 11.87
N GLY A 297 22.40 8.05 11.96
CA GLY A 297 23.05 9.33 12.23
C GLY A 297 24.53 9.17 12.58
N PRO A 298 25.05 9.95 13.54
CA PRO A 298 24.36 11.00 14.33
C PRO A 298 24.01 12.25 13.51
N GLU A 299 24.79 12.57 12.48
CA GLU A 299 24.57 13.73 11.60
C GLU A 299 24.21 13.30 10.17
N GLY A 300 24.07 14.26 9.26
CA GLY A 300 23.91 14.02 7.82
C GLY A 300 25.25 13.98 7.06
N GLY A 301 25.25 13.40 5.86
CA GLY A 301 26.41 13.37 4.97
C GLY A 301 27.57 12.58 5.58
N ASN A 302 28.79 13.14 5.52
CA ASN A 302 30.00 12.48 6.06
C ASN A 302 29.95 12.25 7.57
N GLY A 303 29.15 13.03 8.30
CA GLY A 303 28.93 12.86 9.73
C GLY A 303 27.92 11.76 10.09
N GLY A 304 27.19 11.23 9.10
CA GLY A 304 26.18 10.19 9.26
C GLY A 304 26.71 8.77 9.01
N GLY A 305 25.80 7.90 8.56
CA GLY A 305 26.12 6.56 8.09
C GLY A 305 26.36 5.52 9.18
N THR A 306 25.92 5.78 10.41
CA THR A 306 26.01 4.84 11.53
C THR A 306 24.66 4.64 12.19
N VAL A 307 24.47 3.48 12.83
CA VAL A 307 23.31 3.23 13.68
C VAL A 307 23.59 3.83 15.05
N VAL A 308 22.79 4.83 15.43
CA VAL A 308 22.91 5.55 16.70
C VAL A 308 22.22 4.78 17.83
N GLY A 309 21.13 4.08 17.51
CA GLY A 309 20.39 3.24 18.44
C GLY A 309 19.34 2.40 17.73
N VAL A 310 18.99 1.28 18.35
CA VAL A 310 17.89 0.39 17.94
C VAL A 310 17.09 0.01 19.17
N GLY A 311 15.81 -0.34 18.97
CA GLY A 311 14.92 -0.78 20.04
C GLY A 311 13.55 -0.15 19.97
N THR A 312 12.79 -0.24 21.05
CA THR A 312 11.47 0.40 21.18
C THR A 312 11.59 1.93 21.21
N PRO A 313 10.52 2.69 20.89
CA PRO A 313 10.49 4.14 21.04
C PRO A 313 10.90 4.62 22.44
N GLU A 314 10.51 3.90 23.50
CA GLU A 314 10.87 4.21 24.88
C GLU A 314 12.35 3.99 25.19
N GLU A 315 12.97 2.96 24.62
CA GLU A 315 14.40 2.69 24.74
C GLU A 315 15.21 3.76 24.00
N LEU A 316 14.81 4.10 22.77
CA LEU A 316 15.48 5.13 21.98
C LEU A 316 15.35 6.52 22.63
N ALA A 317 14.22 6.82 23.29
CA ALA A 317 14.03 8.07 24.02
C ALA A 317 14.99 8.25 25.22
N ARG A 318 15.62 7.17 25.71
CA ARG A 318 16.66 7.21 26.75
C ARG A 318 18.06 7.42 26.18
N ASN A 319 18.25 7.25 24.87
CA ASN A 319 19.54 7.40 24.22
C ASN A 319 19.85 8.87 23.95
N GLU A 320 20.79 9.44 24.71
CA GLU A 320 21.19 10.85 24.61
C GLU A 320 21.92 11.19 23.30
N ARG A 321 22.46 10.19 22.59
CA ARG A 321 23.14 10.39 21.30
C ARG A 321 22.15 10.51 20.13
N SER A 322 20.90 10.06 20.32
CA SER A 322 19.88 10.07 19.28
C SER A 322 19.13 11.40 19.28
N HIS A 323 19.21 12.14 18.17
CA HIS A 323 18.37 13.32 17.95
C HIS A 323 16.88 12.92 18.01
N THR A 324 16.51 11.82 17.35
CA THR A 324 15.14 11.27 17.39
C THR A 324 14.71 10.97 18.82
N GLY A 325 15.56 10.29 19.61
CA GLY A 325 15.31 9.97 21.01
C GLY A 325 15.06 11.21 21.87
N ARG A 326 15.82 12.29 21.66
CA ARG A 326 15.63 13.56 22.36
C ARG A 326 14.23 14.14 22.13
N TYR A 327 13.75 14.17 20.89
CA TYR A 327 12.40 14.67 20.58
C TYR A 327 11.29 13.72 21.05
N LEU A 328 11.50 12.41 20.97
CA LEU A 328 10.56 11.42 21.52
C LEU A 328 10.39 11.58 23.04
N LYS A 329 11.49 11.84 23.76
CA LYS A 329 11.47 12.09 25.21
C LYS A 329 10.58 13.28 25.56
N GLU A 330 10.66 14.37 24.80
CA GLU A 330 9.77 15.54 25.02
C GLU A 330 8.29 15.18 24.80
N ILE A 331 7.97 14.40 23.77
CA ILE A 331 6.60 13.97 23.50
C ILE A 331 6.06 13.07 24.61
N PHE A 332 6.85 12.11 25.08
CA PHE A 332 6.44 11.23 26.18
C PHE A 332 6.27 11.99 27.50
N GLN A 333 7.09 13.02 27.74
CA GLN A 333 6.93 13.89 28.91
C GLN A 333 5.68 14.79 28.79
N ARG A 334 5.36 15.29 27.60
CA ARG A 334 4.15 16.08 27.33
C ARG A 334 2.87 15.26 27.47
N LYS A 335 2.89 13.95 27.21
CA LYS A 335 1.74 13.05 27.41
C LYS A 335 1.29 12.90 28.88
N ASN A 336 2.06 13.40 29.85
CA ASN A 336 1.55 13.61 31.22
C ASN A 336 0.62 14.84 31.34
N HIS A 337 0.28 15.49 30.23
CA HIS A 337 -0.78 16.48 30.11
C HIS A 337 -1.87 15.92 29.17
N PRO A 338 -3.13 15.75 29.61
CA PRO A 338 -4.14 15.04 28.84
C PRO A 338 -4.49 15.85 27.59
N TYR A 339 -4.30 15.23 26.43
CA TYR A 339 -4.89 15.70 25.18
C TYR A 339 -6.36 15.27 25.19
N GLU A 340 -7.29 16.22 25.31
CA GLU A 340 -8.74 16.03 25.17
C GLU A 340 -9.10 15.74 23.70
N GLY A 341 -8.67 14.58 23.19
CA GLY A 341 -9.30 13.93 22.05
C GLY A 341 -10.03 12.72 22.61
N THR A 342 -11.35 12.66 22.45
CA THR A 342 -12.22 11.60 22.96
C THR A 342 -11.79 10.21 22.51
N ALA A 343 -10.82 9.61 23.21
CA ALA A 343 -10.68 8.18 23.33
C ALA A 343 -11.87 7.73 24.15
N THR A 344 -12.92 7.27 23.46
CA THR A 344 -13.97 6.49 24.11
C THR A 344 -13.28 5.38 24.90
N THR A 345 -13.45 5.45 26.20
CA THR A 345 -13.12 4.43 27.17
C THR A 345 -13.69 3.10 26.70
N ARG A 346 -12.83 2.26 26.14
CA ARG A 346 -13.01 0.81 26.19
C ARG A 346 -11.86 0.25 27.00
N GLU A 347 -12.09 0.23 28.30
CA GLU A 347 -11.62 -0.87 29.14
C GLU A 347 -12.12 -2.18 28.50
N ALA A 348 -11.29 -2.79 27.66
CA ALA A 348 -11.47 -4.14 27.20
C ALA A 348 -10.37 -4.98 27.83
N GLN A 349 -10.64 -5.42 29.05
CA GLN A 349 -10.21 -6.68 29.66
C GLN A 349 -9.05 -7.37 28.93
N PHE A 350 -7.83 -7.14 29.43
CA PHE A 350 -6.72 -8.07 29.25
C PHE A 350 -7.12 -9.43 29.83
N ASN A 351 -7.62 -10.32 28.97
CA ASN A 351 -7.68 -11.73 29.30
C ASN A 351 -6.36 -12.38 28.87
N ALA A 352 -5.66 -12.93 29.85
CA ALA A 352 -4.50 -13.80 29.71
C ALA A 352 -4.68 -14.84 28.58
N PRO A 353 -3.59 -15.26 27.93
CA PRO A 353 -3.65 -16.20 26.81
C PRO A 353 -4.30 -17.51 27.26
N ARG A 354 -5.48 -17.83 26.69
CA ARG A 354 -6.09 -19.15 26.84
C ARG A 354 -5.18 -20.19 26.19
N ALA A 355 -4.60 -21.05 27.02
CA ALA A 355 -3.94 -22.27 26.60
C ALA A 355 -4.86 -23.04 25.63
N ARG A 356 -4.38 -23.33 24.42
CA ARG A 356 -5.07 -24.23 23.49
C ARG A 356 -4.99 -25.64 24.06
N THR A 357 -6.11 -26.16 24.54
CA THR A 357 -6.31 -27.59 24.75
C THR A 357 -6.15 -28.32 23.43
N ALA A 358 -5.18 -29.24 23.38
CA ALA A 358 -4.99 -30.19 22.30
C ALA A 358 -6.30 -30.94 22.03
N LYS A 359 -6.82 -30.84 20.80
CA LYS A 359 -7.86 -31.75 20.32
C LYS A 359 -7.20 -33.11 20.13
N SER A 360 -7.62 -34.08 20.93
CA SER A 360 -7.35 -35.49 20.73
C SER A 360 -7.98 -35.94 19.41
N ASP A 361 -7.14 -36.34 18.46
CA ASP A 361 -7.57 -37.01 17.24
C ASP A 361 -8.32 -38.30 17.58
N GLY A 362 -9.52 -38.40 17.04
CA GLY A 362 -10.36 -39.59 17.12
C GLY A 362 -9.71 -40.75 16.36
N ALA A 363 -9.51 -41.86 17.06
CA ALA A 363 -9.02 -43.11 16.52
C ALA A 363 -9.85 -43.61 15.33
N PRO A 364 -9.22 -44.18 14.27
CA PRO A 364 -9.96 -44.78 13.17
C PRO A 364 -10.54 -46.14 13.59
N LYS A 365 -11.86 -46.29 13.41
CA LYS A 365 -12.59 -47.55 13.61
C LYS A 365 -12.10 -48.63 12.64
N ARG A 366 -11.47 -49.68 13.18
CA ARG A 366 -11.25 -50.96 12.49
C ARG A 366 -12.59 -51.62 12.13
N LYS A 367 -12.84 -51.85 10.85
CA LYS A 367 -13.80 -52.86 10.39
C LYS A 367 -13.03 -54.14 10.04
N ALA A 368 -13.37 -55.24 10.69
CA ALA A 368 -12.90 -56.57 10.36
C ALA A 368 -13.98 -57.32 9.56
N ALA A 369 -13.61 -57.77 8.37
CA ALA A 369 -14.15 -58.92 7.62
C ALA A 369 -13.18 -59.07 6.42
N GLY A 370 -12.51 -60.16 6.11
CA GLY A 370 -12.77 -61.57 6.40
C GLY A 370 -12.81 -62.32 5.06
N LYS A 371 -11.76 -63.14 4.81
CA LYS A 371 -11.66 -64.29 3.89
C LYS A 371 -10.98 -64.14 2.50
N ARG A 372 -9.88 -64.92 2.42
CA ARG A 372 -9.51 -65.97 1.43
C ARG A 372 -8.59 -65.62 0.24
N ARG A 373 -7.34 -66.11 0.39
CA ARG A 373 -6.49 -66.89 -0.54
C ARG A 373 -6.93 -66.94 -2.01
N GLN A 374 -6.02 -66.60 -2.93
CA GLN A 374 -5.34 -67.59 -3.79
C GLN A 374 -4.15 -67.00 -4.56
N THR A 375 -3.15 -67.86 -4.71
CA THR A 375 -1.88 -67.79 -5.44
C THR A 375 -2.04 -67.95 -6.96
N ALA A 376 -1.21 -67.25 -7.77
CA ALA A 376 -0.47 -67.74 -8.96
C ALA A 376 0.15 -66.50 -9.67
N ALA A 377 1.47 -66.35 -9.74
CA ALA A 377 2.35 -66.87 -10.80
C ALA A 377 2.00 -66.36 -12.22
N THR A 378 2.71 -65.34 -12.69
CA THR A 378 3.61 -65.41 -13.85
C THR A 378 4.52 -64.18 -13.89
#